data_AF-A0A8T0RTH3-F1
#
_entry.id   AF-A0A8T0RTH3-F1
#
_cell.length_a   1.000
_cell.length_b   1.000
_cell.length_c   1.000
_cell.angle_alpha   90.00
_cell.angle_beta   90.00
_cell.angle_gamma   90.00
#
_symmetry.space_group_name_H-M   'P 1'
#
loop_
_entity.id
_entity.type
_entity.pdbx_description
1 polymer ?
#
loop_
_entity_poly.entity_id
_entity_poly.type
_entity_poly.pdbx_seq_one_letter_code
_entity_poly.pdbx_strand_id
1 'polypeptide(L)'
;MKETGLDAFRFSISWPRLIPNGRGEVNPKGLQYYNNLINELLDYGIEPHATLCQYDLPQVLEDEYNGWLSPQIIDDFTAYSDVCFREFGDRVTNWTTLNEPNAAALLGYNIGHAPPGRCSEPFGNCPNGNSVTEPYIVGHHSLLAHSSAVSLYRKKYQEKQHGVIGINIFIYDFVPLTNSTEDTTATERAMAFYTGWFLDPLYHGDYPDVMKKNAGSKLPKFSNNQSEQLINSIDFLGVNYYSIMYVKDDPQAASSNERDFLADICVKTTYTNNSTIRYVPPYGLQGVLEYFKQYYGNLPIYIHENGCDI
;
A
#
# COMPACT_ATOMS: atom_id res chain seq x y z
N MET A 1 -24.69 2.29 -8.73
CA MET A 1 -23.92 3.52 -8.45
C MET A 1 -24.79 4.75 -8.58
N LYS A 2 -25.33 5.06 -9.77
CA LYS A 2 -26.25 6.19 -9.96
C LYS A 2 -27.48 6.15 -9.04
N GLU A 3 -28.17 5.02 -8.95
CA GLU A 3 -29.36 4.87 -8.10
C GLU A 3 -29.06 5.08 -6.61
N THR A 4 -27.82 4.78 -6.19
CA THR A 4 -27.33 4.99 -4.83
C THR A 4 -26.90 6.44 -4.58
N GLY A 5 -26.77 7.25 -5.63
CA GLY A 5 -26.34 8.65 -5.54
C GLY A 5 -24.85 8.83 -5.27
N LEU A 6 -23.99 7.95 -5.76
CA LEU A 6 -22.53 8.07 -5.59
C LEU A 6 -21.96 9.15 -6.52
N ASP A 7 -21.12 10.04 -5.97
CA ASP A 7 -20.41 11.09 -6.74
C ASP A 7 -19.18 10.54 -7.47
N ALA A 8 -18.55 9.49 -6.93
CA ALA A 8 -17.34 8.89 -7.47
C ALA A 8 -17.39 7.36 -7.40
N PHE A 9 -16.64 6.70 -8.27
CA PHE A 9 -16.45 5.26 -8.24
C PHE A 9 -14.97 4.90 -8.36
N ARG A 10 -14.46 4.24 -7.32
CA ARG A 10 -13.12 3.68 -7.31
C ARG A 10 -13.12 2.27 -7.90
N PHE A 11 -12.27 2.05 -8.90
CA PHE A 11 -12.04 0.74 -9.51
C PHE A 11 -10.54 0.53 -9.79
N SER A 12 -10.14 -0.70 -10.09
CA SER A 12 -8.78 -1.01 -10.55
C SER A 12 -8.74 -1.37 -12.04
N ILE A 13 -7.66 -0.96 -12.68
CA ILE A 13 -7.32 -1.39 -14.04
C ILE A 13 -6.47 -2.63 -13.90
N SER A 14 -6.87 -3.71 -14.56
CA SER A 14 -6.17 -4.97 -14.43
C SER A 14 -4.99 -5.02 -15.38
N TRP A 15 -3.78 -5.08 -14.83
CA TRP A 15 -2.55 -5.10 -15.61
C TRP A 15 -2.54 -6.27 -16.63
N PRO A 16 -2.75 -7.54 -16.26
CA PRO A 16 -2.78 -8.64 -17.23
C PRO A 16 -3.98 -8.59 -18.19
N ARG A 17 -5.03 -7.82 -17.90
CA ARG A 17 -6.10 -7.59 -18.88
C ARG A 17 -5.68 -6.59 -19.95
N LEU A 18 -5.03 -5.51 -19.55
CA LEU A 18 -4.62 -4.43 -20.43
C LEU A 18 -3.35 -4.79 -21.23
N ILE A 19 -2.37 -5.42 -20.57
CA ILE A 19 -1.09 -5.86 -21.16
C ILE A 19 -0.83 -7.31 -20.71
N PRO A 20 -1.33 -8.32 -21.46
CA PRO A 20 -1.34 -9.71 -21.02
C PRO A 20 0.02 -10.34 -20.71
N ASN A 21 1.07 -9.93 -21.43
CA ASN A 21 2.44 -10.43 -21.21
C ASN A 21 3.21 -9.58 -20.19
N GLY A 22 2.53 -8.70 -19.45
CA GLY A 22 3.11 -7.68 -18.58
C GLY A 22 3.77 -6.51 -19.33
N ARG A 23 4.31 -6.78 -20.53
CA ARG A 23 4.95 -5.82 -21.43
C ARG A 23 4.37 -5.91 -22.84
N GLY A 24 4.63 -4.88 -23.65
CA GLY A 24 4.34 -4.89 -25.08
C GLY A 24 2.98 -4.28 -25.44
N GLU A 25 2.28 -4.92 -26.37
CA GLU A 25 1.06 -4.36 -26.97
C GLU A 25 -0.13 -4.36 -26.01
N VAL A 26 -0.92 -3.29 -26.11
CA VAL A 26 -2.20 -3.16 -25.41
C VAL A 26 -3.20 -4.13 -26.02
N ASN A 27 -3.88 -4.90 -25.18
CA ASN A 27 -5.02 -5.72 -25.57
C ASN A 27 -6.22 -4.82 -25.94
N PRO A 28 -6.66 -4.76 -27.21
CA PRO A 28 -7.72 -3.84 -27.63
C PRO A 28 -9.05 -4.08 -26.91
N LYS A 29 -9.35 -5.33 -26.51
CA LYS A 29 -10.57 -5.65 -25.77
C LYS A 29 -10.50 -5.19 -24.31
N GLY A 30 -9.32 -5.28 -23.69
CA GLY A 30 -9.07 -4.75 -22.35
C GLY A 30 -9.22 -3.23 -22.34
N LEU A 31 -8.61 -2.57 -23.33
CA LEU A 31 -8.73 -1.13 -23.54
C LEU A 31 -10.18 -0.70 -23.77
N GLN A 32 -10.93 -1.42 -24.62
CA GLN A 32 -12.34 -1.12 -24.89
C GLN A 32 -13.20 -1.27 -23.63
N TYR A 33 -12.96 -2.29 -22.81
CA TYR A 33 -13.68 -2.49 -21.56
C TYR A 33 -13.56 -1.29 -20.62
N TYR A 34 -12.33 -0.83 -20.34
CA TYR A 34 -12.12 0.30 -19.43
C TYR A 34 -12.63 1.61 -20.02
N ASN A 35 -12.49 1.84 -21.34
CA ASN A 35 -13.09 2.99 -22.00
C ASN A 35 -14.62 3.01 -21.86
N ASN A 36 -15.29 1.87 -22.07
CA ASN A 36 -16.73 1.78 -21.91
C ASN A 36 -17.15 2.05 -20.47
N LEU A 37 -16.46 1.48 -19.49
CA LEU A 37 -16.72 1.74 -18.06
C LEU A 37 -16.57 3.23 -17.72
N ILE A 38 -15.45 3.84 -18.11
CA ILE A 38 -15.15 5.24 -17.82
C ILE A 38 -16.20 6.16 -18.48
N ASN A 39 -16.54 5.92 -19.74
CA ASN A 39 -17.54 6.72 -20.44
C ASN A 39 -18.92 6.59 -19.77
N GLU A 40 -19.35 5.38 -19.42
CA GLU A 40 -20.63 5.16 -18.75
C GLU A 40 -20.69 5.85 -17.37
N LEU A 41 -19.59 5.84 -16.60
CA LEU A 41 -19.51 6.56 -15.32
C LEU A 41 -19.72 8.06 -15.54
N LEU A 42 -19.01 8.64 -16.51
CA LEU A 42 -19.09 10.06 -16.81
C LEU A 42 -20.44 10.48 -17.40
N ASP A 43 -21.08 9.64 -18.21
CA ASP A 43 -22.44 9.86 -18.74
C ASP A 43 -23.49 9.96 -17.61
N TYR A 44 -23.18 9.39 -16.45
CA TYR A 44 -23.97 9.50 -15.23
C TYR A 44 -23.44 10.48 -14.20
N GLY A 45 -22.42 11.27 -14.53
CA GLY A 45 -21.82 12.27 -13.65
C GLY A 45 -21.06 11.68 -12.46
N ILE A 46 -20.55 10.46 -12.59
CA ILE A 46 -19.79 9.76 -11.56
C ILE A 46 -18.30 9.87 -11.89
N GLU A 47 -17.50 10.42 -10.98
CA GLU A 47 -16.07 10.60 -11.19
C GLU A 47 -15.32 9.24 -11.14
N PRO A 48 -14.54 8.88 -12.19
CA PRO A 48 -13.75 7.67 -12.19
C PRO A 48 -12.45 7.83 -11.38
N HIS A 49 -12.31 7.05 -10.30
CA HIS A 49 -11.08 6.96 -9.51
C HIS A 49 -10.37 5.64 -9.82
N ALA A 50 -9.24 5.69 -10.54
CA ALA A 50 -8.58 4.47 -11.02
C ALA A 50 -7.38 4.09 -10.14
N THR A 51 -7.33 2.82 -9.73
CA THR A 51 -6.16 2.20 -9.09
C THR A 51 -5.37 1.40 -10.13
N LEU A 52 -4.07 1.65 -10.23
CA LEU A 52 -3.23 1.03 -11.26
C LEU A 52 -2.92 -0.43 -10.95
N CYS A 53 -2.60 -0.77 -9.69
CA CYS A 53 -2.34 -2.15 -9.28
C CYS A 53 -3.05 -2.49 -7.97
N GLN A 54 -3.82 -3.58 -7.99
CA GLN A 54 -4.54 -4.11 -6.83
C GLN A 54 -4.32 -5.62 -6.75
N TYR A 55 -3.09 -6.00 -6.37
CA TYR A 55 -2.62 -7.39 -6.21
C TYR A 55 -2.63 -8.25 -7.49
N ASP A 56 -2.78 -7.64 -8.65
CA ASP A 56 -3.03 -8.36 -9.90
C ASP A 56 -1.82 -8.28 -10.86
N LEU A 57 -0.62 -8.48 -10.33
CA LEU A 57 0.61 -8.55 -11.12
C LEU A 57 0.48 -9.63 -12.22
N PRO A 58 0.87 -9.34 -13.48
CA PRO A 58 0.92 -10.36 -14.52
C PRO A 58 1.85 -11.52 -14.13
N GLN A 59 1.34 -12.75 -14.16
CA GLN A 59 2.09 -13.95 -13.76
C GLN A 59 3.42 -14.10 -14.51
N VAL A 60 3.49 -13.65 -15.78
CA VAL A 60 4.74 -13.69 -16.58
C VAL A 60 5.88 -12.92 -15.89
N LEU A 61 5.59 -11.81 -15.22
CA LEU A 61 6.59 -11.01 -14.50
C LEU A 61 7.00 -11.67 -13.18
N GLU A 62 6.06 -12.36 -12.51
CA GLU A 62 6.35 -13.19 -11.35
C GLU A 62 7.26 -14.38 -11.73
N ASP A 63 6.96 -15.06 -12.83
CA ASP A 63 7.73 -16.21 -13.32
C ASP A 63 9.14 -15.81 -13.80
N GLU A 64 9.28 -14.63 -14.41
CA GLU A 64 10.55 -14.17 -14.99
C GLU A 64 11.56 -13.72 -13.93
N TYR A 65 11.11 -12.99 -12.91
CA TYR A 65 12.02 -12.37 -11.93
C TYR A 65 11.46 -12.28 -10.50
N ASN A 66 10.40 -13.02 -10.16
CA ASN A 66 9.69 -12.95 -8.87
C ASN A 66 9.07 -11.57 -8.60
N GLY A 67 8.60 -10.90 -9.65
CA GLY A 67 7.75 -9.71 -9.52
C GLY A 67 8.33 -8.64 -8.61
N TRP A 68 7.62 -8.35 -7.52
CA TRP A 68 7.98 -7.29 -6.58
C TRP A 68 9.29 -7.53 -5.80
N LEU A 69 9.87 -8.73 -5.85
CA LEU A 69 11.20 -9.00 -5.27
C LEU A 69 12.36 -8.50 -6.14
N SER A 70 12.12 -8.12 -7.39
CA SER A 70 13.15 -7.61 -8.30
C SER A 70 12.98 -6.11 -8.53
N PRO A 71 14.07 -5.33 -8.60
CA PRO A 71 13.99 -3.92 -8.97
C PRO A 71 13.48 -3.71 -10.41
N GLN A 72 13.49 -4.74 -11.27
CA GLN A 72 12.93 -4.67 -12.62
C GLN A 72 11.44 -4.28 -12.64
N ILE A 73 10.70 -4.60 -11.56
CA ILE A 73 9.29 -4.24 -11.43
C ILE A 73 9.06 -2.72 -11.50
N ILE A 74 10.06 -1.91 -11.13
CA ILE A 74 9.95 -0.45 -11.11
C ILE A 74 9.75 0.05 -12.55
N ASP A 75 10.57 -0.42 -13.49
CA ASP A 75 10.49 0.00 -14.89
C ASP A 75 9.22 -0.55 -15.56
N ASP A 76 8.86 -1.80 -15.28
CA ASP A 76 7.67 -2.43 -15.86
C ASP A 76 6.37 -1.80 -15.36
N PHE A 77 6.28 -1.53 -14.05
CA PHE A 77 5.14 -0.82 -13.48
C PHE A 77 5.05 0.62 -14.00
N THR A 78 6.20 1.29 -14.19
CA THR A 78 6.24 2.64 -14.78
C THR A 78 5.76 2.63 -16.23
N ALA A 79 6.17 1.65 -17.04
CA ALA A 79 5.75 1.50 -18.43
C ALA A 79 4.25 1.17 -18.54
N TYR A 80 3.73 0.29 -17.67
CA TYR A 80 2.30 0.02 -17.57
C TYR A 80 1.52 1.27 -17.16
N SER A 81 2.00 2.02 -16.18
CA SER A 81 1.40 3.29 -15.76
C SER A 81 1.36 4.31 -16.91
N ASP A 82 2.42 4.40 -17.73
CA ASP A 82 2.45 5.25 -18.93
C ASP A 82 1.31 4.94 -19.90
N VAL A 83 1.00 3.65 -20.09
CA VAL A 83 -0.13 3.21 -20.90
C VAL A 83 -1.43 3.69 -20.27
N CYS A 84 -1.66 3.43 -18.97
CA CYS A 84 -2.90 3.85 -18.31
C CYS A 84 -3.11 5.37 -18.40
N PHE A 85 -2.09 6.18 -18.13
CA PHE A 85 -2.19 7.64 -18.22
C PHE A 85 -2.46 8.12 -19.64
N ARG A 86 -1.81 7.51 -20.64
CA ARG A 86 -2.02 7.88 -22.05
C ARG A 86 -3.42 7.53 -22.55
N GLU A 87 -3.91 6.35 -22.22
CA GLU A 87 -5.15 5.81 -22.78
C GLU A 87 -6.42 6.30 -22.06
N PHE A 88 -6.32 6.67 -20.78
CA PHE A 88 -7.48 7.00 -19.94
C PHE A 88 -7.40 8.35 -19.24
N GLY A 89 -6.22 8.96 -19.15
CA GLY A 89 -6.03 10.19 -18.37
C GLY A 89 -6.65 11.44 -18.98
N ASP A 90 -7.25 11.36 -20.17
CA ASP A 90 -8.12 12.42 -20.70
C ASP A 90 -9.46 12.52 -19.94
N ARG A 91 -9.84 11.46 -19.22
CA ARG A 91 -11.12 11.33 -18.50
C ARG A 91 -10.96 10.92 -17.03
N VAL A 92 -9.87 10.26 -16.68
CA VAL A 92 -9.55 9.87 -15.29
C VAL A 92 -8.64 10.92 -14.66
N THR A 93 -9.16 11.59 -13.63
CA THR A 93 -8.47 12.67 -12.92
C THR A 93 -7.94 12.27 -11.54
N ASN A 94 -8.33 11.10 -11.03
CA ASN A 94 -7.89 10.59 -9.72
C ASN A 94 -7.17 9.26 -9.87
N TRP A 95 -5.85 9.26 -9.70
CA TRP A 95 -5.00 8.09 -9.87
C TRP A 95 -4.47 7.58 -8.53
N THR A 96 -4.72 6.32 -8.22
CA THR A 96 -4.04 5.60 -7.13
C THR A 96 -3.03 4.64 -7.74
N THR A 97 -1.77 4.76 -7.37
CA THR A 97 -0.71 3.86 -7.88
C THR A 97 -0.89 2.42 -7.37
N LEU A 98 -0.74 2.21 -6.08
CA LEU A 98 -0.80 0.90 -5.43
C LEU A 98 -1.92 0.89 -4.38
N ASN A 99 -2.69 -0.21 -4.33
CA ASN A 99 -3.57 -0.52 -3.22
C ASN A 99 -2.82 -1.24 -2.12
N GLU A 100 -2.84 -0.70 -0.90
CA GLU A 100 -2.36 -1.35 0.33
C GLU A 100 -1.05 -2.15 0.15
N PRO A 101 0.04 -1.53 -0.36
CA PRO A 101 1.30 -2.23 -0.58
C PRO A 101 1.92 -2.76 0.72
N ASN A 102 1.60 -2.14 1.87
CA ASN A 102 1.96 -2.64 3.19
C ASN A 102 1.26 -3.97 3.51
N ALA A 103 -0.03 -4.09 3.23
CA ALA A 103 -0.74 -5.36 3.35
C ALA A 103 -0.24 -6.38 2.31
N ALA A 104 0.10 -5.94 1.08
CA ALA A 104 0.67 -6.80 0.03
C ALA A 104 1.93 -7.53 0.50
N ALA A 105 2.86 -6.77 1.06
CA ALA A 105 4.14 -7.29 1.50
C ALA A 105 3.96 -8.31 2.65
N LEU A 106 3.05 -8.05 3.58
CA LEU A 106 2.80 -8.96 4.71
C LEU A 106 2.01 -10.21 4.28
N LEU A 107 0.89 -10.03 3.60
CA LEU A 107 0.02 -11.13 3.19
C LEU A 107 0.69 -12.00 2.12
N GLY A 108 1.44 -11.40 1.20
CA GLY A 108 2.05 -12.11 0.06
C GLY A 108 3.43 -12.70 0.34
N TYR A 109 4.23 -12.08 1.22
CA TYR A 109 5.65 -12.40 1.40
C TYR A 109 6.09 -12.61 2.85
N ASN A 110 5.21 -12.42 3.84
CA ASN A 110 5.45 -12.86 5.20
C ASN A 110 4.64 -14.10 5.55
N ILE A 111 3.30 -13.98 5.58
CA ILE A 111 2.42 -15.08 6.01
C ILE A 111 1.94 -15.96 4.84
N GLY A 112 2.09 -15.48 3.60
CA GLY A 112 1.77 -16.24 2.38
C GLY A 112 0.27 -16.52 2.15
N HIS A 113 -0.62 -15.70 2.68
CA HIS A 113 -2.08 -15.82 2.51
C HIS A 113 -2.63 -15.11 1.27
N ALA A 114 -1.85 -14.22 0.66
CA ALA A 114 -2.17 -13.58 -0.62
C ALA A 114 -1.15 -13.98 -1.69
N PRO A 115 -1.45 -13.81 -3.00
CA PRO A 115 -0.45 -14.00 -4.05
C PRO A 115 0.82 -13.16 -3.79
N PRO A 116 2.03 -13.69 -4.09
CA PRO A 116 2.30 -15.00 -4.69
C PRO A 116 2.33 -16.18 -3.70
N GLY A 117 2.02 -15.96 -2.41
CA GLY A 117 1.94 -17.02 -1.40
C GLY A 117 3.32 -17.48 -0.93
N ARG A 118 4.19 -16.53 -0.60
CA ARG A 118 5.56 -16.77 -0.15
C ARG A 118 5.73 -16.56 1.35
N CYS A 119 6.40 -17.49 1.99
CA CYS A 119 6.73 -17.46 3.42
C CYS A 119 7.81 -18.50 3.74
N SER A 120 8.38 -18.44 4.94
CA SER A 120 9.36 -19.43 5.42
C SER A 120 8.99 -19.99 6.79
N GLU A 121 9.31 -21.25 7.03
CA GLU A 121 9.25 -21.86 8.37
C GLU A 121 10.16 -21.08 9.35
N PRO A 122 9.79 -20.92 10.64
CA PRO A 122 8.56 -21.40 11.28
C PRO A 122 7.36 -20.44 11.15
N PHE A 123 7.47 -19.36 10.36
CA PHE A 123 6.46 -18.29 10.28
C PHE A 123 5.29 -18.61 9.36
N GLY A 124 5.49 -19.56 8.43
CA GLY A 124 4.42 -20.13 7.60
C GLY A 124 4.90 -21.35 6.83
N ASN A 125 3.96 -22.00 6.13
CA ASN A 125 4.17 -23.27 5.41
C ASN A 125 3.97 -23.08 3.89
N CYS A 126 4.79 -22.22 3.29
CA CYS A 126 4.76 -21.94 1.85
C CYS A 126 5.82 -22.77 1.13
N PRO A 127 5.62 -23.07 -0.17
CA PRO A 127 6.59 -23.85 -0.94
C PRO A 127 7.93 -23.13 -1.11
N ASN A 128 7.93 -21.80 -1.12
CA ASN A 128 9.10 -20.94 -1.26
C ASN A 128 8.88 -19.62 -0.48
N GLY A 129 9.96 -18.90 -0.22
CA GLY A 129 9.91 -17.56 0.37
C GLY A 129 10.92 -17.38 1.49
N ASN A 130 10.99 -16.15 1.99
CA ASN A 130 11.78 -15.81 3.15
C ASN A 130 11.12 -14.65 3.91
N SER A 131 10.31 -14.99 4.92
CA SER A 131 9.56 -14.04 5.75
C SER A 131 10.46 -13.07 6.54
N VAL A 132 11.76 -13.38 6.65
CA VAL A 132 12.77 -12.53 7.31
C VAL A 132 13.17 -11.34 6.42
N THR A 133 13.15 -11.47 5.09
CA THR A 133 13.72 -10.44 4.20
C THR A 133 12.76 -9.96 3.12
N GLU A 134 11.96 -10.85 2.54
CA GLU A 134 11.12 -10.56 1.38
C GLU A 134 10.11 -9.42 1.60
N PRO A 135 9.43 -9.29 2.77
CA PRO A 135 8.52 -8.18 3.00
C PRO A 135 9.19 -6.81 2.85
N TYR A 136 10.43 -6.66 3.37
CA TYR A 136 11.18 -5.41 3.28
C TYR A 136 11.58 -5.08 1.85
N ILE A 137 12.00 -6.09 1.07
CA ILE A 137 12.37 -5.93 -0.34
C ILE A 137 11.16 -5.49 -1.16
N VAL A 138 10.02 -6.16 -0.97
CA VAL A 138 8.76 -5.85 -1.66
C VAL A 138 8.30 -4.44 -1.33
N GLY A 139 8.25 -4.07 -0.05
CA GLY A 139 7.87 -2.71 0.34
C GLY A 139 8.81 -1.65 -0.23
N HIS A 140 10.11 -1.93 -0.31
CA HIS A 140 11.08 -1.03 -0.93
C HIS A 140 10.82 -0.83 -2.43
N HIS A 141 10.66 -1.91 -3.20
CA HIS A 141 10.37 -1.79 -4.63
C HIS A 141 8.99 -1.19 -4.90
N SER A 142 7.99 -1.45 -4.06
CA SER A 142 6.68 -0.79 -4.15
C SER A 142 6.77 0.72 -4.00
N LEU A 143 7.55 1.22 -3.02
CA LEU A 143 7.77 2.66 -2.84
C LEU A 143 8.49 3.29 -4.05
N LEU A 144 9.51 2.61 -4.59
CA LEU A 144 10.24 3.09 -5.77
C LEU A 144 9.40 3.06 -7.05
N ALA A 145 8.59 2.02 -7.24
CA ALA A 145 7.67 1.91 -8.36
C ALA A 145 6.58 2.99 -8.30
N HIS A 146 6.07 3.27 -7.09
CA HIS A 146 5.16 4.38 -6.83
C HIS A 146 5.77 5.73 -7.24
N SER A 147 6.95 6.07 -6.70
CA SER A 147 7.58 7.37 -6.98
C SER A 147 7.98 7.53 -8.44
N SER A 148 8.39 6.45 -9.10
CA SER A 148 8.66 6.43 -10.54
C SER A 148 7.41 6.73 -11.38
N ALA A 149 6.28 6.08 -11.08
CA ALA A 149 5.01 6.34 -11.75
C ALA A 149 4.51 7.78 -11.52
N VAL A 150 4.63 8.30 -10.30
CA VAL A 150 4.29 9.70 -9.99
C VAL A 150 5.19 10.67 -10.75
N SER A 151 6.50 10.44 -10.76
CA SER A 151 7.45 11.28 -11.50
C SER A 151 7.10 11.35 -12.99
N LEU A 152 6.78 10.20 -13.60
CA LEU A 152 6.30 10.12 -14.97
C LEU A 152 5.00 10.91 -15.17
N TYR A 153 4.01 10.71 -14.30
CA TYR A 153 2.72 11.39 -14.38
C TYR A 153 2.87 12.91 -14.34
N ARG A 154 3.59 13.43 -13.34
CA ARG A 154 3.85 14.86 -13.18
C ARG A 154 4.57 15.46 -14.37
N LYS A 155 5.58 14.76 -14.90
CA LYS A 155 6.42 15.25 -16.01
C LYS A 155 5.70 15.28 -17.35
N LYS A 156 4.82 14.31 -17.63
CA LYS A 156 4.27 14.10 -18.98
C LYS A 156 2.78 14.41 -19.10
N TYR A 157 2.02 14.29 -18.02
CA TYR A 157 0.56 14.20 -18.06
C TYR A 157 -0.14 15.22 -17.18
N GLN A 158 0.30 15.45 -15.94
CA GLN A 158 -0.44 16.24 -14.95
C GLN A 158 -0.82 17.65 -15.42
N GLU A 159 0.10 18.36 -16.08
CA GLU A 159 -0.18 19.71 -16.61
C GLU A 159 -1.32 19.72 -17.65
N LYS A 160 -1.45 18.65 -18.44
CA LYS A 160 -2.44 18.54 -19.53
C LYS A 160 -3.75 17.91 -19.09
N GLN A 161 -3.67 16.95 -18.17
CA GLN A 161 -4.79 16.14 -17.71
C GLN A 161 -5.45 16.73 -16.45
N HIS A 162 -4.76 17.64 -15.75
CA HIS A 162 -5.24 18.29 -14.53
C HIS A 162 -5.68 17.32 -13.42
N GLY A 163 -5.24 16.07 -13.47
CA GLY A 163 -5.53 15.08 -12.43
C GLY A 163 -4.51 15.08 -11.29
N VAL A 164 -4.86 14.35 -10.23
CA VAL A 164 -4.05 14.13 -9.04
C VAL A 164 -3.63 12.66 -8.95
N ILE A 165 -2.47 12.40 -8.36
CA ILE A 165 -1.95 11.05 -8.17
C ILE A 165 -1.52 10.82 -6.72
N GLY A 166 -1.87 9.65 -6.19
CA GLY A 166 -1.59 9.26 -4.81
C GLY A 166 -1.27 7.78 -4.67
N ILE A 167 -1.20 7.36 -3.41
CA ILE A 167 -1.07 5.96 -3.00
C ILE A 167 -2.16 5.65 -1.99
N ASN A 168 -2.55 4.39 -1.91
CA ASN A 168 -3.49 3.93 -0.90
C ASN A 168 -2.76 3.03 0.11
N ILE A 169 -2.98 3.27 1.40
CA ILE A 169 -2.36 2.53 2.50
C ILE A 169 -3.46 1.95 3.40
N PHE A 170 -3.27 0.69 3.80
CA PHE A 170 -4.09 0.04 4.82
C PHE A 170 -3.66 0.49 6.21
N ILE A 171 -4.60 0.95 7.03
CA ILE A 171 -4.30 1.54 8.33
C ILE A 171 -5.14 0.89 9.43
N TYR A 172 -4.47 0.54 10.52
CA TYR A 172 -5.10 0.28 11.80
C TYR A 172 -5.04 1.53 12.68
N ASP A 173 -6.06 1.71 13.52
CA ASP A 173 -5.93 2.53 14.73
C ASP A 173 -5.28 1.67 15.82
N PHE A 174 -4.07 2.03 16.25
CA PHE A 174 -3.34 1.27 17.27
C PHE A 174 -3.55 1.89 18.65
N VAL A 175 -3.99 1.06 19.60
CA VAL A 175 -4.28 1.48 20.97
C VAL A 175 -3.46 0.63 21.93
N PRO A 176 -2.80 1.18 22.95
CA PRO A 176 -2.10 0.36 23.92
C PRO A 176 -3.08 -0.51 24.70
N LEU A 177 -2.74 -1.78 24.92
CA LEU A 177 -3.60 -2.74 25.63
C LEU A 177 -3.78 -2.34 27.10
N THR A 178 -2.74 -1.74 27.71
CA THR A 178 -2.77 -1.17 29.06
C THR A 178 -2.15 0.23 29.07
N ASN A 179 -2.41 1.01 30.12
CA ASN A 179 -1.80 2.35 30.29
C ASN A 179 -0.32 2.30 30.73
N SER A 180 0.36 1.17 30.54
CA SER A 180 1.78 1.04 30.86
C SER A 180 2.64 1.81 29.85
N THR A 181 3.82 2.25 30.29
CA THR A 181 4.77 2.91 29.40
C THR A 181 5.24 1.94 28.31
N GLU A 182 5.39 0.67 28.66
CA GLU A 182 5.81 -0.40 27.76
C GLU A 182 4.82 -0.59 26.60
N ASP A 183 3.51 -0.71 26.88
CA ASP A 183 2.48 -0.86 25.84
C ASP A 183 2.32 0.43 25.01
N THR A 184 2.53 1.59 25.61
CA THR A 184 2.51 2.88 24.89
C THR A 184 3.67 2.95 23.88
N THR A 185 4.90 2.65 24.31
CA THR A 185 6.06 2.59 23.41
C THR A 185 5.92 1.46 22.37
N ALA A 186 5.31 0.33 22.72
CA ALA A 186 4.99 -0.73 21.77
C ALA A 186 4.01 -0.26 20.70
N THR A 187 3.01 0.55 21.06
CA THR A 187 2.05 1.16 20.13
C THR A 187 2.75 2.07 19.12
N GLU A 188 3.70 2.90 19.57
CA GLU A 188 4.53 3.73 18.67
C GLU A 188 5.34 2.87 17.67
N ARG A 189 5.89 1.73 18.11
CA ARG A 189 6.57 0.79 17.21
C ARG A 189 5.61 0.15 16.20
N ALA A 190 4.41 -0.24 16.62
CA ALA A 190 3.39 -0.77 15.72
C ALA A 190 3.00 0.27 14.65
N MET A 191 2.76 1.52 15.05
CA MET A 191 2.51 2.62 14.11
C MET A 191 3.67 2.80 13.13
N ALA A 192 4.92 2.78 13.59
CA ALA A 192 6.09 2.90 12.72
C ALA A 192 6.18 1.76 11.68
N PHE A 193 5.90 0.51 12.06
CA PHE A 193 6.02 -0.64 11.16
C PHE A 193 4.83 -0.84 10.20
N TYR A 194 3.62 -0.42 10.58
CA TYR A 194 2.43 -0.57 9.73
C TYR A 194 2.12 0.66 8.89
N THR A 195 2.25 1.85 9.50
CA THR A 195 1.89 3.13 8.90
C THR A 195 3.15 3.87 8.42
N GLY A 196 4.10 4.09 9.32
CA GLY A 196 5.34 4.82 9.03
C GLY A 196 6.22 4.13 7.99
N TRP A 197 6.13 2.81 7.84
CA TRP A 197 6.90 2.05 6.87
C TRP A 197 6.74 2.57 5.44
N PHE A 198 5.53 3.01 5.07
CA PHE A 198 5.27 3.61 3.76
C PHE A 198 5.14 5.12 3.83
N LEU A 199 4.58 5.68 4.91
CA LEU A 199 4.40 7.13 4.97
C LEU A 199 5.72 7.88 5.22
N ASP A 200 6.57 7.48 6.16
CA ASP A 200 7.82 8.21 6.44
C ASP A 200 8.72 8.35 5.20
N PRO A 201 8.90 7.32 4.34
CA PRO A 201 9.62 7.50 3.08
C PRO A 201 9.01 8.57 2.16
N LEU A 202 7.68 8.69 2.09
CA LEU A 202 6.99 9.65 1.21
C LEU A 202 7.05 11.09 1.73
N TYR A 203 7.20 11.29 3.04
CA TYR A 203 7.27 12.62 3.67
C TYR A 203 8.68 13.06 4.04
N HIS A 204 9.56 12.11 4.35
CA HIS A 204 10.88 12.36 4.93
C HIS A 204 12.01 11.72 4.12
N GLY A 205 11.71 10.86 3.16
CA GLY A 205 12.68 10.23 2.27
C GLY A 205 13.40 9.02 2.84
N ASP A 206 13.07 8.59 4.06
CA ASP A 206 13.68 7.44 4.71
C ASP A 206 12.68 6.70 5.61
N TYR A 207 13.01 5.48 6.00
CA TYR A 207 12.20 4.67 6.91
C TYR A 207 12.27 5.15 8.36
N PRO A 208 11.27 4.81 9.20
CA PRO A 208 11.29 5.14 10.62
C PRO A 208 12.56 4.61 11.34
N ASP A 209 13.12 5.40 12.26
CA ASP A 209 14.36 5.03 12.96
C ASP A 209 14.25 3.72 13.74
N VAL A 210 13.11 3.49 14.39
CA VAL A 210 12.88 2.24 15.12
C VAL A 210 12.82 1.04 14.18
N MET A 211 12.31 1.22 12.97
CA MET A 211 12.28 0.18 11.95
C MET A 211 13.69 -0.13 11.45
N LYS A 212 14.49 0.90 11.13
CA LYS A 212 15.90 0.74 10.74
C LYS A 212 16.71 0.02 11.82
N LYS A 213 16.50 0.39 13.09
CA LYS A 213 17.16 -0.24 14.24
C LYS A 213 16.79 -1.72 14.38
N ASN A 214 15.50 -2.03 14.31
CA ASN A 214 15.00 -3.37 14.58
C ASN A 214 15.23 -4.33 13.40
N ALA A 215 15.02 -3.89 12.16
CA ALA A 215 15.22 -4.71 10.97
C ALA A 215 16.70 -4.82 10.57
N GLY A 216 17.52 -3.82 10.90
CA GLY A 216 18.95 -3.82 10.62
C GLY A 216 19.26 -3.98 9.13
N SER A 217 20.09 -4.95 8.78
CA SER A 217 20.50 -5.21 7.38
C SER A 217 19.39 -5.80 6.50
N LYS A 218 18.26 -6.23 7.09
CA LYS A 218 17.11 -6.78 6.36
C LYS A 218 16.35 -5.69 5.60
N LEU A 219 16.40 -4.45 6.09
CA LEU A 219 15.75 -3.31 5.49
C LEU A 219 16.69 -2.67 4.43
N PRO A 220 16.28 -2.62 3.15
CA PRO A 220 17.06 -1.92 2.13
C PRO A 220 17.21 -0.44 2.45
N LYS A 221 18.26 0.19 1.91
CA LYS A 221 18.51 1.62 2.08
C LYS A 221 18.19 2.37 0.80
N PHE A 222 17.54 3.52 0.91
CA PHE A 222 17.42 4.44 -0.20
C PHE A 222 18.77 5.14 -0.46
N SER A 223 19.14 5.23 -1.73
CA SER A 223 20.15 6.20 -2.17
C SER A 223 19.61 7.63 -2.03
N ASN A 224 20.49 8.63 -2.02
CA ASN A 224 20.07 10.04 -1.96
C ASN A 224 19.06 10.40 -3.07
N ASN A 225 19.29 9.93 -4.30
CA ASN A 225 18.37 10.18 -5.41
C ASN A 225 16.99 9.52 -5.20
N GLN A 226 16.96 8.29 -4.66
CA GLN A 226 15.69 7.62 -4.35
C GLN A 226 14.94 8.33 -3.22
N SER A 227 15.66 8.73 -2.17
CA SER A 227 15.11 9.53 -1.06
C SER A 227 14.48 10.83 -1.57
N GLU A 228 15.20 11.57 -2.42
CA GLU A 228 14.70 12.82 -3.01
C GLU A 228 13.47 12.60 -3.90
N GLN A 229 13.43 11.49 -4.65
CA GLN A 229 12.29 11.14 -5.50
C GLN A 229 11.04 10.74 -4.71
N LEU A 230 11.21 10.16 -3.52
CA LEU A 230 10.09 9.74 -2.66
C LEU A 230 9.43 10.93 -1.97
N ILE A 231 10.22 11.91 -1.52
CA ILE A 231 9.72 13.08 -0.81
C ILE A 231 8.68 13.81 -1.67
N ASN A 232 7.48 14.01 -1.12
CA ASN A 232 6.34 14.66 -1.77
C ASN A 232 5.85 13.97 -3.04
N SER A 233 6.04 12.65 -3.19
CA SER A 233 5.54 11.88 -4.35
C SER A 233 4.04 11.53 -4.27
N ILE A 234 3.25 12.30 -3.52
CA ILE A 234 1.80 12.14 -3.41
C ILE A 234 1.09 13.51 -3.48
N ASP A 235 -0.02 13.58 -4.21
CA ASP A 235 -0.94 14.73 -4.20
C ASP A 235 -2.08 14.52 -3.19
N PHE A 236 -2.42 13.26 -2.91
CA PHE A 236 -3.38 12.84 -1.89
C PHE A 236 -2.98 11.49 -1.28
N LEU A 237 -3.50 11.20 -0.08
CA LEU A 237 -3.39 9.89 0.57
C LEU A 237 -4.73 9.16 0.53
N GLY A 238 -4.77 7.97 -0.07
CA GLY A 238 -5.87 7.04 0.07
C GLY A 238 -5.72 6.23 1.37
N VAL A 239 -6.79 6.12 2.15
CA VAL A 239 -6.80 5.35 3.40
C VAL A 239 -7.83 4.24 3.30
N ASN A 240 -7.39 3.03 3.58
CA ASN A 240 -8.25 1.89 3.85
C ASN A 240 -8.27 1.65 5.35
N TYR A 241 -9.45 1.75 5.97
CA TYR A 241 -9.60 1.64 7.42
C TYR A 241 -10.76 0.73 7.77
N TYR A 242 -10.49 -0.24 8.65
CA TYR A 242 -11.48 -1.24 9.03
C TYR A 242 -11.53 -1.51 10.52
N SER A 243 -10.42 -1.41 11.25
CA SER A 243 -10.38 -1.88 12.64
C SER A 243 -9.35 -1.19 13.53
N ILE A 244 -9.60 -1.31 14.84
CA ILE A 244 -8.66 -1.00 15.92
C ILE A 244 -7.83 -2.24 16.25
N MET A 245 -6.56 -2.05 16.56
CA MET A 245 -5.64 -3.09 17.04
C MET A 245 -5.07 -2.69 18.40
N TYR A 246 -5.31 -3.52 19.42
CA TYR A 246 -4.71 -3.33 20.73
C TYR A 246 -3.31 -3.92 20.77
N VAL A 247 -2.35 -3.16 21.29
CA VAL A 247 -0.92 -3.48 21.24
C VAL A 247 -0.37 -3.72 22.62
N LYS A 248 0.36 -4.83 22.79
CA LYS A 248 1.11 -5.16 23.99
C LYS A 248 2.60 -5.31 23.68
N ASP A 249 3.46 -4.84 24.56
CA ASP A 249 4.91 -5.05 24.45
C ASP A 249 5.26 -6.55 24.45
N ASP A 250 6.15 -6.96 23.55
CA ASP A 250 6.68 -8.33 23.50
C ASP A 250 8.21 -8.34 23.36
N PRO A 251 8.93 -8.17 24.48
CA PRO A 251 10.39 -8.14 24.45
C PRO A 251 11.00 -9.52 24.14
N GLN A 252 10.22 -10.60 24.26
CA GLN A 252 10.69 -11.95 23.94
C GLN A 252 10.84 -12.17 22.44
N ALA A 253 10.06 -11.49 21.60
CA ALA A 253 10.25 -11.52 20.16
C ALA A 253 11.65 -11.01 19.76
N ALA A 254 12.23 -10.09 20.55
CA ALA A 254 13.57 -9.55 20.31
C ALA A 254 14.71 -10.54 20.63
N SER A 255 14.46 -11.61 21.40
CA SER A 255 15.49 -12.57 21.83
C SER A 255 15.67 -13.75 20.86
N SER A 256 14.83 -13.85 19.81
CA SER A 256 14.98 -14.86 18.76
C SER A 256 16.15 -14.54 17.81
N ASN A 257 16.93 -15.56 17.47
CA ASN A 257 18.02 -15.44 16.48
C ASN A 257 17.51 -15.28 15.05
N GLU A 258 16.26 -15.66 14.78
CA GLU A 258 15.60 -15.53 13.48
C GLU A 258 14.25 -14.83 13.68
N ARG A 259 14.10 -13.64 13.10
CA ARG A 259 12.93 -12.77 13.25
C ARG A 259 12.39 -12.40 11.89
N ASP A 260 11.15 -12.77 11.62
CA ASP A 260 10.38 -12.28 10.48
C ASP A 260 10.02 -10.80 10.67
N PHE A 261 9.30 -10.23 9.70
CA PHE A 261 8.86 -8.85 9.79
C PHE A 261 8.01 -8.57 11.04
N LEU A 262 7.11 -9.47 11.43
CA LEU A 262 6.20 -9.25 12.56
C LEU A 262 6.95 -9.32 13.90
N ALA A 263 7.90 -10.25 14.04
CA ALA A 263 8.75 -10.34 15.23
C ALA A 263 9.67 -9.11 15.40
N ASP A 264 10.06 -8.45 14.31
CA ASP A 264 10.85 -7.21 14.38
C ASP A 264 10.12 -6.02 14.99
N ILE A 265 8.78 -6.04 15.01
CA ILE A 265 7.97 -4.99 15.67
C ILE A 265 8.10 -5.10 17.20
N CYS A 266 8.37 -6.31 17.70
CA CYS A 266 8.43 -6.66 19.12
C CYS A 266 7.13 -6.34 19.87
N VAL A 267 5.99 -6.74 19.30
CA VAL A 267 4.66 -6.52 19.90
C VAL A 267 3.75 -7.73 19.71
N LYS A 268 2.75 -7.87 20.58
CA LYS A 268 1.57 -8.70 20.36
C LYS A 268 0.39 -7.81 20.06
N THR A 269 -0.44 -8.22 19.10
CA THR A 269 -1.64 -7.49 18.73
C THR A 269 -2.89 -8.33 18.93
N THR A 270 -4.02 -7.68 19.23
CA THR A 270 -5.33 -8.31 19.36
C THR A 270 -6.44 -7.35 18.95
N TYR A 271 -7.48 -7.87 18.31
CA TYR A 271 -8.68 -7.11 17.96
C TYR A 271 -9.59 -6.81 19.16
N THR A 272 -9.35 -7.44 20.31
CA THR A 272 -10.17 -7.27 21.51
C THR A 272 -9.31 -6.95 22.72
N ASN A 273 -9.80 -6.02 23.55
CA ASN A 273 -9.26 -5.70 24.87
C ASN A 273 -9.89 -6.56 25.98
N ASN A 274 -10.22 -7.83 25.69
CA ASN A 274 -11.11 -8.70 26.49
C ASN A 274 -12.60 -8.28 26.51
N SER A 275 -13.05 -7.36 25.64
CA SER A 275 -14.48 -7.12 25.39
C SER A 275 -14.99 -7.98 24.23
N THR A 276 -16.28 -8.35 24.27
CA THR A 276 -16.96 -9.14 23.22
C THR A 276 -17.41 -8.31 22.01
N ILE A 277 -17.11 -7.00 22.01
CA ILE A 277 -17.59 -6.07 21.00
C ILE A 277 -16.67 -6.16 19.78
N ARG A 278 -17.19 -6.71 18.68
CA ARG A 278 -16.52 -6.76 17.36
C ARG A 278 -16.72 -5.48 16.53
N TYR A 279 -17.46 -4.50 17.06
CA TYR A 279 -17.75 -3.26 16.34
C TYR A 279 -16.59 -2.28 16.48
N VAL A 280 -16.14 -1.77 15.34
CA VAL A 280 -15.05 -0.79 15.28
C VAL A 280 -15.68 0.58 15.47
N PRO A 281 -15.39 1.26 16.59
CA PRO A 281 -16.08 2.48 16.91
C PRO A 281 -15.61 3.62 15.97
N PRO A 282 -16.52 4.54 15.58
CA PRO A 282 -16.19 5.63 14.65
C PRO A 282 -15.02 6.52 15.09
N TYR A 283 -14.73 6.61 16.38
CA TYR A 283 -13.65 7.44 16.90
C TYR A 283 -12.26 6.97 16.48
N GLY A 284 -12.07 5.69 16.12
CA GLY A 284 -10.75 5.20 15.72
C GLY A 284 -10.27 5.81 14.40
N LEU A 285 -11.18 5.94 13.43
CA LEU A 285 -10.87 6.63 12.17
C LEU A 285 -10.57 8.12 12.41
N GLN A 286 -11.31 8.77 13.32
CA GLN A 286 -11.02 10.15 13.69
C GLN A 286 -9.59 10.30 14.26
N GLY A 287 -9.18 9.41 15.16
CA GLY A 287 -7.82 9.41 15.72
C GLY A 287 -6.74 9.27 14.66
N VAL A 288 -6.93 8.34 13.71
CA VAL A 288 -6.02 8.17 12.55
C VAL A 288 -5.91 9.45 11.72
N LEU A 289 -7.03 10.10 11.40
CA LEU A 289 -7.04 11.32 10.61
C LEU A 289 -6.40 12.51 11.35
N GLU A 290 -6.62 12.63 12.66
CA GLU A 290 -5.96 13.63 13.50
C GLU A 290 -4.45 13.40 13.57
N TYR A 291 -4.00 12.15 13.68
CA TYR A 291 -2.59 11.77 13.61
C TYR A 291 -1.97 12.19 12.27
N PHE A 292 -2.60 11.85 11.13
CA PHE A 292 -2.07 12.25 9.81
C PHE A 292 -1.97 13.76 9.65
N LYS A 293 -2.99 14.50 10.09
CA LYS A 293 -2.98 15.96 10.07
C LYS A 293 -1.81 16.54 10.88
N GLN A 294 -1.50 15.97 12.03
CA GLN A 294 -0.44 16.48 12.93
C GLN A 294 0.97 16.10 12.48
N TYR A 295 1.17 14.85 12.03
CA TYR A 295 2.51 14.29 11.79
C TYR A 295 2.95 14.36 10.33
N TYR A 296 2.03 14.15 9.39
CA TYR A 296 2.34 14.11 7.96
C TYR A 296 1.86 15.37 7.21
N GLY A 297 1.34 16.34 7.94
CA GLY A 297 0.76 17.52 7.34
C GLY A 297 -0.62 17.24 6.75
N ASN A 298 -1.43 18.29 6.67
CA ASN A 298 -2.85 18.21 6.32
C ASN A 298 -3.05 18.08 4.79
N LEU A 299 -2.45 17.06 4.17
CA LEU A 299 -2.70 16.72 2.76
C LEU A 299 -4.14 16.23 2.56
N PRO A 300 -4.67 16.33 1.32
CA PRO A 300 -5.95 15.72 0.99
C PRO A 300 -5.94 14.21 1.29
N ILE A 301 -6.96 13.75 2.03
CA ILE A 301 -7.15 12.34 2.37
C ILE A 301 -8.50 11.88 1.81
N TYR A 302 -8.50 10.71 1.17
CA TYR A 302 -9.70 10.01 0.73
C TYR A 302 -9.82 8.70 1.49
N ILE A 303 -10.95 8.45 2.13
CA ILE A 303 -11.27 7.12 2.66
C ILE A 303 -11.71 6.26 1.48
N HIS A 304 -10.76 5.50 0.93
CA HIS A 304 -10.99 4.68 -0.27
C HIS A 304 -11.74 3.40 0.05
N GLU A 305 -11.52 2.82 1.23
CA GLU A 305 -12.28 1.68 1.70
C GLU A 305 -12.59 1.78 3.19
N ASN A 306 -13.85 1.51 3.52
CA ASN A 306 -14.36 1.32 4.86
C ASN A 306 -15.65 0.49 4.76
N GLY A 307 -15.80 -0.50 5.63
CA GLY A 307 -16.97 -1.38 5.62
C GLY A 307 -16.85 -2.50 6.65
N CYS A 308 -17.84 -3.38 6.64
CA CYS A 308 -17.83 -4.61 7.41
C CYS A 308 -18.54 -5.72 6.63
N ASP A 309 -18.09 -6.96 6.83
CA ASP A 309 -18.83 -8.13 6.35
C ASP A 309 -20.11 -8.31 7.17
N ILE A 310 -21.21 -8.65 6.50
CA ILE A 310 -22.54 -8.90 7.08
C ILE A 310 -22.78 -10.41 7.20
#